data_AF-A0A962CV85-F1
#
_entry.id   AF-A0A962CV85-F1
#
_cell.length_a   1.000
_cell.length_b   1.000
_cell.length_c   1.000
_cell.angle_alpha   90.00
_cell.angle_beta   90.00
_cell.angle_gamma   90.00
#
_symmetry.space_group_name_H-M   'P 1'
#
loop_
_entity.id
_entity.type
_entity.pdbx_description
1 polymer ?
#
loop_
_entity_poly.entity_id
_entity_poly.type
_entity_poly.pdbx_seq_one_letter_code
_entity_poly.pdbx_strand_id
1 'polypeptide(L)'
;MKTILIIINLLFTATVFSQEWNTLDKAQQQTLSPFANEWSSLPESQRQQLIKGANHWNSLDKQQKKTALLRLNNWKQLSPEQRQKIRQRHKMFKQMTPQQRAKLWRLHQRYKNLSPAQKKKLRNRFDQLSPEQKKQWRKKMNQRKAAKKNRRG
;
A
#
# COMPACT_ATOMS: atom_id res chain seq x y z
N MET A 1 3.80 -2.15 -24.14
CA MET A 1 3.79 -1.51 -22.80
C MET A 1 2.53 -1.94 -22.03
N LYS A 2 2.57 -3.07 -21.32
CA LYS A 2 1.41 -3.66 -20.64
C LYS A 2 1.74 -4.00 -19.19
N THR A 3 1.79 -3.02 -18.30
CA THR A 3 1.92 -3.30 -16.85
C THR A 3 1.27 -2.20 -16.02
N ILE A 4 -0.06 -2.25 -15.88
CA ILE A 4 -0.73 -1.65 -14.72
C ILE A 4 -0.94 -2.78 -13.72
N LEU A 5 -0.02 -2.89 -12.76
CA LEU A 5 -0.07 -3.89 -11.69
C LEU A 5 -0.90 -3.34 -10.53
N ILE A 6 -2.09 -3.90 -10.33
CA ILE A 6 -2.90 -3.72 -9.13
C ILE A 6 -2.30 -4.54 -7.99
N ILE A 7 -2.18 -3.92 -6.82
CA ILE A 7 -1.59 -4.51 -5.61
C ILE A 7 -2.72 -4.98 -4.68
N ILE A 8 -2.96 -6.30 -4.67
CA ILE A 8 -3.28 -7.16 -3.51
C ILE A 8 -4.70 -7.06 -2.89
N ASN A 9 -5.50 -8.15 -2.92
CA ASN A 9 -5.51 -9.31 -2.00
C ASN A 9 -6.65 -10.28 -2.39
N LEU A 10 -6.35 -11.59 -2.38
CA LEU A 10 -7.26 -12.70 -2.71
C LEU A 10 -8.09 -13.17 -1.51
N LEU A 11 -9.16 -13.90 -1.86
CA LEU A 11 -10.10 -14.73 -1.08
C LEU A 11 -11.41 -14.05 -0.71
N PHE A 12 -12.33 -14.03 -1.67
CA PHE A 12 -13.77 -14.13 -1.42
C PHE A 12 -14.37 -15.00 -2.52
N THR A 13 -14.97 -16.12 -2.15
CA THR A 13 -15.85 -16.91 -3.01
C THR A 13 -17.18 -16.18 -3.09
N ALA A 14 -17.51 -15.66 -4.26
CA ALA A 14 -18.83 -15.07 -4.53
C ALA A 14 -19.24 -15.40 -5.97
N THR A 15 -20.52 -15.69 -6.09
CA THR A 15 -21.34 -16.03 -7.26
C THR A 15 -20.88 -15.45 -8.60
N VAL A 16 -20.96 -16.32 -9.63
CA VAL A 16 -20.59 -16.09 -11.02
C VAL A 16 -21.55 -15.10 -11.68
N PHE A 17 -21.24 -13.81 -11.59
CA PHE A 17 -21.71 -12.83 -12.56
C PHE A 17 -20.51 -12.41 -13.40
N SER A 18 -20.47 -12.89 -14.66
CA SER A 18 -19.42 -12.49 -15.60
C SER A 18 -19.75 -11.08 -16.10
N GLN A 19 -19.11 -10.05 -15.53
CA GLN A 19 -19.32 -8.69 -16.00
C GLN A 19 -18.57 -8.50 -17.33
N GLU A 20 -19.32 -8.57 -18.42
CA GLU A 20 -18.76 -8.47 -19.78
C GLU A 20 -18.27 -7.06 -20.08
N TRP A 21 -17.25 -6.94 -20.94
CA TRP A 21 -16.62 -5.69 -21.33
C TRP A 21 -17.62 -4.61 -21.79
N ASN A 22 -18.68 -5.04 -22.49
CA ASN A 22 -19.71 -4.17 -23.05
C ASN A 22 -20.67 -3.58 -21.98
N THR A 23 -20.65 -4.11 -20.75
CA THR A 23 -21.47 -3.61 -19.63
C THR A 23 -20.77 -2.50 -18.84
N LEU A 24 -19.48 -2.26 -19.10
CA LEU A 24 -18.73 -1.16 -18.50
C LEU A 24 -19.18 0.17 -19.11
N ASP A 25 -19.18 1.23 -18.31
CA ASP A 25 -19.45 2.57 -18.84
C ASP A 25 -18.30 3.06 -19.75
N LYS A 26 -18.58 4.07 -20.59
CA LYS A 26 -17.60 4.58 -21.56
C LYS A 26 -16.29 5.07 -20.90
N ALA A 27 -16.37 5.67 -19.71
CA ALA A 27 -15.19 6.18 -19.01
C ALA A 27 -14.34 5.06 -18.41
N GLN A 28 -14.98 3.97 -17.96
CA GLN A 28 -14.32 2.73 -17.54
C GLN A 28 -13.66 2.05 -18.74
N GLN A 29 -14.37 1.89 -19.86
CA GLN A 29 -13.83 1.29 -21.09
C GLN A 29 -12.62 2.06 -21.61
N GLN A 30 -12.66 3.40 -21.61
CA GLN A 30 -11.52 4.22 -22.01
C GLN A 30 -10.31 3.99 -21.10
N THR A 31 -10.52 3.97 -19.79
CA THR A 31 -9.44 3.78 -18.80
C THR A 31 -8.86 2.37 -18.83
N LEU A 32 -9.69 1.37 -19.10
CA LEU A 32 -9.33 -0.05 -19.11
C LEU A 32 -9.01 -0.56 -20.52
N SER A 33 -8.99 0.29 -21.54
CA SER A 33 -8.73 -0.09 -22.94
C SER A 33 -7.51 -1.00 -23.14
N PRO A 34 -6.39 -0.90 -22.38
CA PRO A 34 -5.27 -1.83 -22.53
C PRO A 34 -5.59 -3.29 -22.16
N PHE A 35 -6.68 -3.52 -21.43
CA PHE A 35 -7.15 -4.83 -20.98
C PHE A 35 -8.32 -5.37 -21.82
N ALA A 36 -8.83 -4.62 -22.80
CA ALA A 36 -10.02 -4.98 -23.56
C ALA A 36 -9.93 -6.40 -24.17
N ASN A 37 -8.81 -6.70 -24.83
CA ASN A 37 -8.61 -7.98 -25.52
C ASN A 37 -8.48 -9.17 -24.56
N GLU A 38 -8.03 -8.95 -23.33
CA GLU A 38 -7.80 -9.99 -22.33
C GLU A 38 -8.93 -10.01 -21.28
N TRP A 39 -9.94 -9.14 -21.39
CA TRP A 39 -10.94 -8.92 -20.33
C TRP A 39 -11.71 -10.18 -19.93
N SER A 40 -12.15 -10.96 -20.92
CA SER A 40 -12.90 -12.20 -20.71
C SER A 40 -12.05 -13.29 -20.05
N SER A 41 -10.72 -13.30 -20.26
CA SER A 41 -9.81 -14.29 -19.66
C SER A 41 -9.36 -13.92 -18.25
N LEU A 42 -9.55 -12.67 -17.81
CA LEU A 42 -9.23 -12.26 -16.46
C LEU A 42 -10.17 -12.90 -15.42
N PRO A 43 -9.67 -13.40 -14.28
CA PRO A 43 -10.53 -13.82 -13.18
C PRO A 43 -11.44 -12.70 -12.68
N GLU A 44 -12.64 -13.01 -12.23
CA GLU A 44 -13.63 -12.01 -11.78
C GLU A 44 -13.06 -11.08 -10.69
N SER A 45 -12.29 -11.61 -9.73
CA SER A 45 -11.64 -10.80 -8.71
C SER A 45 -10.69 -9.73 -9.29
N GLN A 46 -10.03 -10.04 -10.42
CA GLN A 46 -9.15 -9.10 -11.10
C GLN A 46 -9.94 -8.06 -11.88
N ARG A 47 -11.01 -8.47 -12.59
CA ARG A 47 -11.94 -7.54 -13.24
C ARG A 47 -12.53 -6.54 -12.25
N GLN A 48 -13.05 -7.01 -11.12
CA GLN A 48 -13.59 -6.14 -10.06
C GLN A 48 -12.56 -5.16 -9.51
N GLN A 49 -11.30 -5.59 -9.38
CA GLN A 49 -10.21 -4.70 -8.97
C GLN A 49 -9.88 -3.64 -10.03
N LEU A 50 -9.88 -4.01 -11.31
CA LEU A 50 -9.68 -3.10 -12.43
C LEU A 50 -10.79 -2.07 -12.51
N ILE A 51 -12.06 -2.48 -12.39
CA ILE A 51 -13.23 -1.58 -12.36
C ILE A 51 -13.10 -0.59 -11.19
N LYS A 52 -12.82 -1.08 -9.97
CA LYS A 52 -12.62 -0.21 -8.80
C LYS A 52 -11.48 0.79 -9.00
N GLY A 53 -10.38 0.35 -9.63
CA GLY A 53 -9.25 1.21 -9.99
C GLY A 53 -9.64 2.27 -11.02
N ALA A 54 -10.41 1.90 -12.04
CA ALA A 54 -10.89 2.80 -13.07
C ALA A 54 -11.86 3.84 -12.50
N ASN A 55 -12.80 3.43 -11.64
CA ASN A 55 -13.72 4.34 -10.95
C ASN A 55 -12.96 5.37 -10.11
N HIS A 56 -11.98 4.91 -9.33
CA HIS A 56 -11.14 5.83 -8.56
C HIS A 56 -10.35 6.78 -9.47
N TRP A 57 -9.74 6.27 -10.54
CA TRP A 57 -9.00 7.08 -11.50
C TRP A 57 -9.89 8.15 -12.15
N ASN A 58 -11.10 7.78 -12.54
CA ASN A 58 -12.07 8.66 -13.19
C ASN A 58 -12.58 9.74 -12.24
N SER A 59 -12.69 9.44 -10.93
CA SER A 59 -13.05 10.43 -9.91
C SER A 59 -11.94 11.43 -9.57
N LEU A 60 -10.69 11.20 -10.00
CA LEU A 60 -9.58 12.11 -9.70
C LEU A 60 -9.60 13.35 -10.59
N ASP A 61 -9.32 14.51 -9.99
CA ASP A 61 -9.04 15.74 -10.72
C ASP A 61 -7.67 15.68 -11.44
N LYS A 62 -7.38 16.69 -12.27
CA LYS A 62 -6.14 16.75 -13.06
C LYS A 62 -4.87 16.72 -12.20
N GLN A 63 -4.87 17.39 -11.05
CA GLN A 63 -3.72 17.47 -10.16
C GLN A 63 -3.51 16.17 -9.39
N GLN A 64 -4.60 15.53 -8.96
CA GLN A 64 -4.60 14.22 -8.33
C GLN A 64 -4.12 13.15 -9.32
N LYS A 65 -4.59 13.17 -10.57
CA LYS A 65 -4.10 12.29 -11.66
C LYS A 65 -2.60 12.47 -11.88
N LYS A 66 -2.10 13.71 -11.97
CA LYS A 66 -0.66 13.99 -12.07
C LYS A 66 0.12 13.39 -10.90
N THR A 67 -0.36 13.59 -9.67
CA THR A 67 0.26 13.02 -8.47
C THR A 67 0.26 11.49 -8.48
N ALA A 68 -0.84 10.87 -8.91
CA ALA A 68 -0.95 9.43 -9.03
C ALA A 68 0.03 8.87 -10.08
N LEU A 69 0.20 9.53 -11.23
CA LEU A 69 1.19 9.14 -12.24
C LEU A 69 2.63 9.24 -11.72
N LEU A 70 2.96 10.30 -10.97
CA LEU A 70 4.27 10.43 -10.34
C LEU A 70 4.54 9.27 -9.37
N ARG A 71 3.56 8.92 -8.54
CA ARG A 71 3.67 7.77 -7.62
C ARG A 71 3.82 6.45 -8.37
N LEU A 72 3.11 6.27 -9.48
CA LEU A 72 3.22 5.09 -10.33
C LEU A 72 4.62 4.98 -10.96
N ASN A 73 5.16 6.09 -11.47
CA ASN A 73 6.52 6.11 -12.04
C ASN A 73 7.56 5.76 -10.98
N ASN A 74 7.47 6.36 -9.79
CA ASN A 74 8.34 6.01 -8.67
C ASN A 74 8.21 4.52 -8.30
N TRP A 75 7.00 3.98 -8.30
CA TRP A 75 6.77 2.55 -8.02
C TRP A 75 7.41 1.64 -9.07
N LYS A 76 7.33 1.99 -10.36
CA LYS A 76 7.96 1.25 -11.45
C LYS A 76 9.48 1.23 -11.35
N GLN A 77 10.09 2.26 -10.77
CA GLN A 77 11.53 2.33 -10.54
C GLN A 77 12.01 1.51 -9.33
N LEU A 78 11.10 1.06 -8.45
CA LEU A 78 11.48 0.24 -7.29
C LEU A 78 11.91 -1.16 -7.72
N SER A 79 12.95 -1.68 -7.05
CA SER A 79 13.38 -3.07 -7.19
C SER A 79 12.31 -4.06 -6.69
N PRO A 80 12.32 -5.33 -7.14
CA PRO A 80 11.41 -6.36 -6.63
C PRO A 80 11.40 -6.46 -5.09
N GLU A 81 12.57 -6.40 -4.45
CA GLU A 81 12.73 -6.47 -2.99
C GLU A 81 12.11 -5.26 -2.30
N GLN A 82 12.31 -4.06 -2.87
CA GLN A 82 11.71 -2.83 -2.36
C GLN A 82 10.18 -2.88 -2.46
N ARG A 83 9.65 -3.35 -3.59
CA ARG A 83 8.21 -3.54 -3.78
C ARG A 83 7.65 -4.55 -2.77
N GLN A 84 8.34 -5.68 -2.57
CA GLN A 84 7.94 -6.69 -1.59
C GLN A 84 7.91 -6.12 -0.16
N LYS A 85 8.93 -5.35 0.23
CA LYS A 85 8.99 -4.69 1.54
C LYS A 85 7.82 -3.71 1.75
N ILE A 86 7.43 -2.96 0.72
CA ILE A 86 6.27 -2.07 0.81
C ILE A 86 4.96 -2.87 0.91
N ARG A 87 4.81 -3.94 0.12
CA ARG A 87 3.64 -4.84 0.19
C ARG A 87 3.48 -5.45 1.58
N GLN A 88 4.57 -5.93 2.19
CA GLN A 88 4.57 -6.45 3.55
C GLN A 88 4.14 -5.38 4.57
N ARG A 89 4.72 -4.17 4.50
CA ARG A 89 4.34 -3.06 5.37
C ARG A 89 2.86 -2.68 5.22
N HIS A 90 2.35 -2.68 3.99
CA HIS A 90 0.94 -2.42 3.72
C HIS A 90 0.03 -3.50 4.32
N LYS A 91 0.39 -4.79 4.17
CA LYS A 91 -0.34 -5.90 4.81
C LYS A 91 -0.40 -5.74 6.33
N MET A 92 0.74 -5.43 6.95
CA MET A 92 0.80 -5.17 8.40
C MET A 92 -0.06 -3.98 8.79
N PHE A 93 -0.07 -2.90 8.01
CA PHE A 93 -0.89 -1.71 8.27
C PHE A 93 -2.39 -2.02 8.18
N LYS A 94 -2.81 -2.80 7.18
CA LYS A 94 -4.21 -3.24 7.05
C LYS A 94 -4.67 -4.05 8.27
N GLN A 95 -3.79 -4.85 8.85
CA GLN A 95 -4.05 -5.62 10.07
C GLN A 95 -4.02 -4.80 11.38
N MET A 96 -3.63 -3.51 11.34
CA MET A 96 -3.63 -2.66 12.54
C MET A 96 -5.04 -2.28 12.96
N THR A 97 -5.30 -2.36 14.26
CA THR A 97 -6.50 -1.79 14.91
C THR A 97 -6.57 -0.26 14.73
N PRO A 98 -7.76 0.36 14.82
CA PRO A 98 -7.91 1.82 14.74
C PRO A 98 -7.01 2.56 15.74
N GLN A 99 -6.90 2.06 16.98
CA GLN A 99 -6.03 2.64 18.00
C GLN A 99 -4.54 2.57 17.63
N GLN A 100 -4.09 1.47 17.02
CA GLN A 100 -2.71 1.35 16.53
C GLN A 100 -2.44 2.33 15.38
N ARG A 101 -3.39 2.48 14.44
CA ARG A 101 -3.31 3.45 13.34
C ARG A 101 -3.26 4.89 13.87
N ALA A 102 -4.12 5.25 14.82
CA ALA A 102 -4.12 6.56 15.46
C ALA A 102 -2.80 6.86 16.19
N LYS A 103 -2.21 5.85 16.87
CA LYS A 103 -0.88 5.98 17.47
C LYS A 103 0.20 6.23 16.41
N LEU A 104 0.18 5.47 15.31
CA LEU A 104 1.15 5.64 14.22
C LEU A 104 1.04 7.03 13.59
N TRP A 105 -0.19 7.51 13.36
CA TRP A 105 -0.43 8.85 12.83
C TRP A 105 0.11 9.95 13.76
N ARG A 106 -0.16 9.88 15.07
CA ARG A 106 0.38 10.84 16.05
C ARG A 106 1.92 10.85 16.08
N LEU A 107 2.55 9.68 16.03
CA LEU A 107 4.01 9.57 15.95
C LEU A 107 4.55 10.19 14.66
N HIS A 108 3.87 9.96 13.54
CA HIS A 108 4.25 10.54 12.26
C HIS A 108 4.14 12.07 12.28
N GLN A 109 3.05 12.63 12.80
CA GLN A 109 2.87 14.09 12.91
C GLN A 109 3.97 14.72 13.78
N ARG A 110 4.24 14.15 14.95
CA ARG A 110 5.34 14.59 15.82
C ARG A 110 6.68 14.59 15.07
N TYR A 111 6.96 13.52 14.32
CA TYR A 111 8.19 13.45 13.53
C TYR A 111 8.24 14.48 12.41
N LYS A 112 7.13 14.74 11.69
CA LYS A 112 7.08 15.77 10.64
C LYS A 112 7.41 17.15 11.20
N ASN A 113 6.93 17.46 12.40
CA ASN A 113 7.12 18.75 13.08
C ASN A 113 8.51 18.93 13.71
N LEU A 114 9.37 17.89 13.74
CA LEU A 114 10.74 18.04 14.21
C LEU A 114 11.56 18.94 13.25
N SER A 115 12.41 19.78 13.81
CA SER A 115 13.37 20.57 13.04
C SER A 115 14.37 19.67 12.30
N PRO A 116 15.01 20.15 11.21
CA PRO A 116 16.04 19.38 10.50
C PRO A 116 17.17 18.90 11.43
N ALA A 117 17.60 19.74 12.37
CA ALA A 117 18.62 19.39 13.37
C ALA A 117 18.14 18.27 14.31
N GLN A 118 16.89 18.31 14.77
CA GLN A 118 16.30 17.25 15.59
C GLN A 118 16.18 15.92 14.83
N LYS A 119 15.75 15.97 13.56
CA LYS A 119 15.70 14.80 12.67
C LYS A 119 17.09 14.20 12.46
N LYS A 120 18.10 15.04 12.21
CA LYS A 120 19.51 14.62 12.07
C LYS A 120 20.01 13.97 13.36
N LYS A 121 19.78 14.59 14.53
CA LYS A 121 20.14 14.03 15.84
C LYS A 121 19.48 12.67 16.11
N LEU A 122 18.23 12.48 15.70
CA LEU A 122 17.55 11.19 15.83
C LEU A 122 18.16 10.12 14.91
N ARG A 123 18.47 10.50 13.66
CA ARG A 123 19.12 9.62 12.70
C ARG A 123 20.51 9.20 13.16
N ASN A 124 21.36 10.17 13.53
CA ASN A 124 22.71 9.92 14.03
C ASN A 124 22.71 8.98 15.26
N ARG A 125 21.80 9.21 16.22
CA ARG A 125 21.66 8.32 17.38
C ARG A 125 21.34 6.88 16.98
N PHE A 126 20.52 6.68 15.96
CA PHE A 126 20.20 5.35 15.46
C PHE A 126 21.37 4.73 14.68
N ASP A 127 22.08 5.54 13.89
CA ASP A 127 23.21 5.08 13.08
C ASP A 127 24.39 4.66 13.94
N GLN A 128 24.65 5.39 15.04
CA GLN A 128 25.67 5.10 16.05
C GLN A 128 25.43 3.79 16.84
N LEU A 129 24.22 3.23 16.82
CA LEU A 129 23.98 1.95 17.48
C LEU A 129 24.74 0.83 16.75
N SER A 130 25.52 0.05 17.49
CA SER A 130 26.20 -1.14 16.96
C SER A 130 25.18 -2.16 16.43
N PRO A 131 25.58 -3.09 15.54
CA PRO A 131 24.70 -4.15 15.06
C PRO A 131 24.03 -4.93 16.20
N GLU A 132 24.78 -5.20 17.28
CA GLU A 132 24.27 -5.91 18.45
C GLU A 132 23.27 -5.06 19.25
N GLN A 133 23.54 -3.76 19.44
CA GLN A 133 22.59 -2.84 20.07
C GLN A 133 21.29 -2.73 19.25
N LYS A 134 21.39 -2.67 17.91
CA LYS A 134 20.22 -2.69 17.01
C LYS A 134 19.43 -3.99 17.14
N LYS A 135 20.11 -5.15 17.26
CA LYS A 135 19.48 -6.47 17.47
C LYS A 135 18.75 -6.54 18.80
N GLN A 136 19.38 -6.11 19.89
CA GLN A 136 18.76 -6.05 21.21
C GLN A 136 17.55 -5.11 21.25
N TRP A 137 17.66 -3.93 20.63
CA TRP A 137 16.55 -3.00 20.50
C TRP A 137 15.36 -3.63 19.77
N ARG A 138 15.60 -4.34 18.65
CA ARG A 138 14.55 -5.08 17.93
C ARG A 138 13.92 -6.16 18.79
N LYS A 139 14.72 -6.96 19.51
CA LYS A 139 14.25 -8.00 20.44
C LYS A 139 13.34 -7.41 21.52
N LYS A 140 13.79 -6.34 22.19
CA LYS A 140 13.03 -5.62 23.21
C LYS A 140 11.71 -5.07 22.67
N MET A 141 11.72 -4.50 21.46
CA MET A 141 10.51 -4.01 20.81
C MET A 141 9.52 -5.13 20.46
N ASN A 142 10.01 -6.29 20.02
CA ASN A 142 9.19 -7.46 19.74
C ASN A 142 8.57 -8.04 21.02
N GLN A 143 9.35 -8.15 22.11
CA GLN A 143 8.86 -8.59 23.42
C GLN A 143 7.76 -7.65 23.95
N ARG A 144 7.96 -6.33 23.86
CA ARG A 144 6.94 -5.34 24.26
C ARG A 144 5.65 -5.47 23.43
N LYS A 145 5.76 -5.80 22.15
CA LYS A 145 4.58 -6.05 21.30
C LYS A 145 3.86 -7.33 21.73
N ALA A 146 4.58 -8.41 22.02
CA ALA A 146 4.01 -9.67 22.48
C ALA A 146 3.31 -9.53 23.84
N ALA A 147 3.97 -8.91 24.84
CA ALA A 147 3.38 -8.65 26.15
C ALA A 147 2.11 -7.80 26.07
N LYS A 148 2.07 -6.82 25.16
CA LYS A 148 0.87 -6.01 24.92
C LYS A 148 -0.26 -6.79 24.23
N LYS A 149 0.06 -7.79 23.41
CA LYS A 149 -0.93 -8.68 22.80
C LYS A 149 -1.58 -9.57 23.87
N ASN A 150 -0.77 -10.17 24.76
CA ASN A 150 -1.25 -11.05 25.83
C ASN A 150 -2.11 -10.33 26.87
N ARG A 151 -1.92 -9.01 27.06
CA ARG A 151 -2.77 -8.19 27.96
C ARG A 151 -4.12 -7.77 27.36
N ARG A 152 -4.40 -8.14 26.12
CA ARG A 152 -5.57 -7.69 25.35
C ARG A 152 -6.44 -8.84 24.82
N GLY A 153 -5.99 -10.08 25.02
CA GLY A 153 -6.80 -11.28 24.86
C GLY A 153 -7.14 -11.78 26.25
#